data_AF-A0A917Z724-F1
#
_entry.id   AF-A0A917Z724-F1
#
_cell.length_a   1.000
_cell.length_b   1.000
_cell.length_c   1.000
_cell.angle_alpha   90.00
_cell.angle_beta   90.00
_cell.angle_gamma   90.00
#
_symmetry.space_group_name_H-M   'P 1'
#
loop_
_entity.id
_entity.type
_entity.pdbx_description
1 polymer ?
#
loop_
_entity_poly.entity_id
_entity_poly.type
_entity_poly.pdbx_seq_one_letter_code
_entity_poly.pdbx_strand_id
1 'polypeptide(L)'
;MRSQERDALFTINGVQTLSHAHYNLEHQLDAMARIGVDILRLSPQRHGLDAVIRRIRGRLDGEVLDDIALVDADSCNGYWYGEPGMRLVKA
;
A
#
# COMPACT_ATOMS: atom_id res chain seq x y z
N MET A 1 -15.04 8.99 -6.67
CA MET A 1 -15.71 8.42 -7.87
C MET A 1 -16.05 6.96 -7.59
N ARG A 2 -17.14 6.46 -8.15
CA ARG A 2 -17.58 5.07 -7.95
C ARG A 2 -17.45 4.25 -9.23
N SER A 3 -17.19 2.95 -9.11
CA SER A 3 -17.24 1.99 -10.22
C SER A 3 -18.69 1.67 -10.64
N GLN A 4 -18.88 0.80 -11.64
CA GLN A 4 -20.22 0.35 -12.05
C GLN A 4 -20.90 -0.47 -10.95
N GLU A 5 -20.10 -1.17 -10.15
CA GLU A 5 -20.48 -1.94 -8.97
C GLU A 5 -20.74 -1.05 -7.75
N ARG A 6 -20.59 0.28 -7.91
CA ARG A 6 -20.77 1.33 -6.90
C ARG A 6 -19.68 1.39 -5.83
N ASP A 7 -18.55 0.71 -6.03
CA ASP A 7 -17.41 0.73 -5.12
C ASP A 7 -16.58 2.00 -5.25
N ALA A 8 -15.95 2.43 -4.16
CA ALA A 8 -15.06 3.59 -4.18
C ALA A 8 -13.76 3.22 -4.90
N LEU A 9 -13.55 3.80 -6.09
CA LEU A 9 -12.45 3.42 -6.96
C LEU A 9 -11.36 4.50 -7.06
N PHE A 10 -11.77 5.74 -7.29
CA PHE A 10 -10.85 6.86 -7.49
C PHE A 10 -11.23 8.08 -6.64
N THR A 11 -10.23 8.84 -6.22
CA THR A 11 -10.36 10.18 -5.65
C THR A 11 -9.75 11.23 -6.58
N ILE A 12 -10.17 12.49 -6.45
CA ILE A 12 -9.66 13.63 -7.22
C ILE A 12 -9.17 14.69 -6.25
N ASN A 13 -7.91 15.09 -6.36
CA ASN A 13 -7.29 16.13 -5.53
C ASN A 13 -7.37 17.55 -6.15
N GLY A 14 -8.14 17.71 -7.23
CA GLY A 14 -8.29 18.94 -8.00
C GLY A 14 -7.40 19.02 -9.26
N VAL A 15 -6.42 18.14 -9.40
CA VAL A 15 -5.52 18.09 -10.58
C VAL A 15 -5.35 16.70 -11.18
N GLN A 16 -5.49 15.64 -10.38
CA GLN A 16 -5.22 14.27 -10.79
C GLN A 16 -6.29 13.31 -10.25
N THR A 17 -6.52 12.24 -11.01
CA THR A 17 -7.23 11.04 -10.55
C THR A 17 -6.25 10.15 -9.81
N LEU A 18 -6.59 9.76 -8.59
CA LEU A 18 -5.79 8.90 -7.72
C LEU A 18 -6.64 7.69 -7.28
N SER A 19 -6.00 6.62 -6.84
CA SER A 19 -6.71 5.50 -6.19
C SER A 19 -7.45 5.98 -4.94
N HIS A 20 -8.64 5.43 -4.69
CA HIS A 20 -9.35 5.65 -3.43
C HIS A 20 -8.61 4.99 -2.25
N ALA A 21 -8.22 3.73 -2.43
CA ALA A 21 -7.49 2.94 -1.45
C ALA A 21 -5.96 3.18 -1.54
N HIS A 22 -5.27 3.00 -0.41
CA HIS A 22 -3.81 3.04 -0.35
C HIS A 22 -3.22 1.72 -0.87
N TYR A 23 -2.40 1.81 -1.92
CA TYR A 23 -1.69 0.65 -2.42
C TYR A 23 -0.54 0.31 -1.48
N ASN A 24 -0.67 -0.78 -0.71
CA ASN A 24 0.31 -1.18 0.29
C ASN A 24 0.89 -2.57 0.02
N LEU A 25 2.22 -2.63 -0.10
CA LEU A 25 3.00 -3.85 -0.31
C LEU A 25 4.00 -4.12 0.82
N GLU A 26 3.76 -3.59 2.02
CA GLU A 26 4.62 -3.78 3.20
C GLU A 26 4.93 -5.27 3.48
N HIS A 27 3.93 -6.15 3.35
CA HIS A 27 4.14 -7.59 3.58
C HIS A 27 4.92 -8.28 2.46
N GLN A 28 5.22 -7.57 1.36
CA GLN A 28 5.92 -8.10 0.20
C GLN A 28 7.38 -7.64 0.13
N LEU A 29 7.86 -6.85 1.10
CA LEU A 29 9.24 -6.35 1.09
C LEU A 29 10.29 -7.47 1.00
N ASP A 30 10.10 -8.56 1.74
CA ASP A 30 11.02 -9.72 1.69
C ASP A 30 10.96 -10.45 0.33
N ALA A 31 9.77 -10.51 -0.27
CA ALA A 31 9.61 -11.07 -1.60
C ALA A 31 10.27 -10.17 -2.66
N MET A 32 10.10 -8.86 -2.57
CA MET A 32 10.73 -7.85 -3.41
C MET A 32 12.26 -7.93 -3.35
N ALA A 33 12.82 -8.01 -2.14
CA ALA A 33 14.26 -8.16 -1.94
C ALA A 33 14.79 -9.44 -2.61
N ARG A 34 14.08 -10.58 -2.46
CA ARG A 34 14.46 -11.86 -3.08
C ARG A 34 14.45 -11.85 -4.61
N ILE A 35 13.62 -11.01 -5.24
CA ILE A 35 13.57 -10.86 -6.69
C ILE A 35 14.48 -9.73 -7.22
N GLY A 36 15.30 -9.12 -6.35
CA GLY A 36 16.30 -8.11 -6.74
C GLY A 36 15.77 -6.69 -6.85
N VAL A 37 14.72 -6.32 -6.10
CA VAL A 37 14.28 -4.92 -6.02
C VAL A 37 15.19 -4.16 -5.04
N ASP A 38 15.93 -3.18 -5.55
CA ASP A 38 16.85 -2.36 -4.74
C ASP A 38 16.23 -1.08 -4.18
N ILE A 39 15.15 -0.59 -4.80
CA ILE A 39 14.56 0.73 -4.49
C ILE A 39 13.06 0.60 -4.27
N LEU A 40 12.62 1.02 -3.08
CA LEU A 40 11.21 1.18 -2.76
C LEU A 40 10.83 2.68 -2.82
N ARG A 41 9.76 3.01 -3.54
CA ARG A 41 9.21 4.37 -3.55
C ARG A 41 8.00 4.45 -2.63
N LEU A 42 8.06 5.34 -1.65
CA LEU A 42 6.91 5.71 -0.82
C LEU A 42 6.25 6.96 -1.41
N SER A 43 4.93 6.91 -1.58
CA SER A 43 4.15 8.08 -1.99
C SER A 43 3.80 8.90 -0.75
N PRO A 44 4.19 10.19 -0.69
CA PRO A 44 3.98 11.00 0.49
C PRO A 44 2.50 11.24 0.76
N GLN A 45 2.11 11.05 2.03
CA GLN A 45 0.80 11.44 2.55
C GLN A 45 0.92 12.77 3.29
N ARG A 46 -0.18 13.54 3.35
CA ARG A 46 -0.19 14.84 4.06
C ARG A 46 0.25 14.71 5.53
N HIS A 47 -0.07 13.59 6.17
CA HIS A 47 0.28 13.29 7.55
C HIS A 47 0.70 11.82 7.69
N GLY A 48 1.47 11.50 8.74
CA GLY A 48 1.79 10.12 9.13
C GLY A 48 2.85 9.40 8.28
N LEU A 49 3.44 10.06 7.29
CA LEU A 49 4.47 9.46 6.44
C LEU A 49 5.74 9.07 7.23
N ASP A 50 6.08 9.83 8.27
CA ASP A 50 7.24 9.56 9.12
C ASP A 50 7.11 8.20 9.84
N ALA A 51 5.91 7.86 10.31
CA ALA A 51 5.62 6.57 10.92
C ALA A 51 5.70 5.43 9.89
N VAL A 52 5.20 5.66 8.67
CA VAL A 52 5.32 4.69 7.56
C VAL A 52 6.78 4.45 7.20
N ILE A 53 7.60 5.49 7.10
CA ILE A 53 9.04 5.36 6.81
C ILE A 53 9.74 4.51 7.87
N ARG A 54 9.50 4.82 9.17
CA ARG A 54 10.11 4.05 10.28
C ARG A 54 9.68 2.58 10.24
N ARG A 55 8.39 2.30 9.99
CA ARG A 55 7.85 0.94 9.89
C ARG A 55 8.46 0.15 8.73
N ILE A 56 8.51 0.74 7.53
CA ILE A 56 9.14 0.10 6.36
C ILE A 56 10.63 -0.14 6.62
N ARG A 57 11.34 0.82 7.23
CA ARG A 57 12.76 0.64 7.57
C ARG A 57 12.96 -0.51 8.56
N GLY A 58 12.19 -0.55 9.65
CA GLY A 58 12.27 -1.64 10.63
C GLY A 58 12.06 -3.02 10.01
N ARG A 59 11.08 -3.17 9.10
CA ARG A 59 10.89 -4.43 8.37
C ARG A 59 12.09 -4.80 7.50
N LEU A 60 12.66 -3.83 6.76
CA LEU A 60 13.84 -4.07 5.94
C LEU A 60 15.07 -4.45 6.79
N ASP A 61 15.12 -3.99 8.05
CA ASP A 61 16.14 -4.36 9.04
C ASP A 61 15.86 -5.71 9.73
N GLY A 62 14.75 -6.37 9.40
CA GLY A 62 14.38 -7.66 9.98
C GLY A 62 13.71 -7.56 11.36
N GLU A 63 13.26 -6.37 11.76
CA GLU A 63 12.50 -6.20 12.99
C GLU A 63 11.13 -6.90 12.88
N VAL A 64 10.80 -7.70 13.90
CA VAL A 64 9.45 -8.26 14.04
C VAL A 64 8.55 -7.14 14.55
N LEU A 65 7.96 -6.39 13.62
CA LEU A 65 6.93 -5.42 13.93
C LEU A 65 5.60 -6.16 14.04
N ASP A 66 4.85 -5.90 15.11
CA ASP A 66 3.49 -6.41 15.27
C ASP A 66 2.68 -6.10 14.00
N ASP A 67 1.78 -7.04 13.65
CA ASP A 67 0.67 -6.81 12.72
C ASP A 67 -0.28 -5.80 13.37
N ILE A 68 0.15 -4.55 13.39
CA ILE A 68 -0.75 -3.43 13.59
C ILE A 68 -1.63 -3.46 12.35
N ALA A 69 -2.92 -3.76 12.55
CA ALA A 69 -3.93 -3.70 11.51
C ALA A 69 -3.65 -2.44 10.70
N LEU A 70 -3.25 -2.67 9.45
CA LEU A 70 -2.93 -1.66 8.47
C LEU A 70 -3.96 -0.55 8.65
N VAL A 71 -3.48 0.61 9.13
CA VAL A 71 -4.29 1.77 9.54
C VAL A 71 -5.59 1.77 8.74
N ASP A 72 -6.74 1.72 9.41
CA ASP A 72 -8.14 1.57 8.93
C ASP A 72 -8.55 2.31 7.62
N ALA A 73 -7.64 3.02 6.96
CA ALA A 73 -7.73 3.39 5.55
C ALA A 73 -7.72 2.14 4.65
N ASP A 74 -8.75 2.03 3.81
CA ASP A 74 -8.90 1.06 2.73
C ASP A 74 -7.55 0.79 2.04
N SER A 75 -6.91 -0.33 2.37
CA SER A 75 -5.64 -0.75 1.78
C SER A 75 -5.91 -1.73 0.65
N CYS A 76 -5.12 -1.68 -0.42
CA CYS A 76 -5.23 -2.60 -1.53
C CYS A 76 -3.87 -3.07 -2.04
N ASN A 77 -3.84 -4.25 -2.66
CA ASN A 77 -2.62 -4.83 -3.23
C ASN A 77 -2.90 -5.75 -4.44
N GLY A 78 -4.14 -5.79 -4.96
CA GLY A 78 -4.58 -6.78 -5.94
C GLY A 78 -3.66 -6.91 -7.17
N TYR A 79 -3.15 -5.81 -7.73
CA TYR A 79 -2.27 -5.87 -8.89
C TYR A 79 -0.98 -6.67 -8.67
N TRP A 80 -0.47 -6.74 -7.44
CA TRP A 80 0.70 -7.56 -7.13
C TRP A 80 0.41 -9.06 -7.33
N TYR A 81 -0.84 -9.46 -7.11
CA TYR A 81 -1.31 -10.84 -7.21
C TYR A 81 -2.06 -11.14 -8.51
N GLY A 82 -2.06 -10.22 -9.48
CA GLY A 82 -2.85 -10.38 -10.71
C GLY A 82 -4.37 -10.26 -10.52
N GLU A 83 -4.80 -9.68 -9.40
CA GLU A 83 -6.20 -9.45 -9.04
C GLU A 83 -6.64 -8.00 -9.32
N PRO A 84 -7.95 -7.68 -9.32
CA PRO A 84 -8.41 -6.30 -9.43
C PRO A 84 -7.72 -5.38 -8.42
N GLY A 85 -7.18 -4.25 -8.88
CA GLY A 85 -6.29 -3.40 -8.08
C GLY A 85 -6.87 -2.83 -6.79
N MET A 86 -8.20 -2.74 -6.67
CA MET A 86 -8.90 -2.30 -5.47
C MET A 86 -9.02 -3.40 -4.39
N ARG A 87 -8.72 -4.66 -4.74
CA ARG A 87 -8.80 -5.78 -3.81
C ARG A 87 -7.62 -5.78 -2.85
N LEU A 88 -7.91 -6.13 -1.59
CA LEU A 88 -6.91 -6.57 -0.64
C LEU A 88 -6.84 -8.10 -0.65
N VAL A 89 -5.72 -8.64 -1.08
CA VAL A 89 -5.36 -10.05 -1.03
C VAL A 89 -4.56 -10.28 0.25
N LYS A 90 -5.07 -11.17 1.10
CA LYS A 90 -4.37 -11.66 2.31
C LYS A 90 -3.51 -12.85 1.89
N ALA A 91 -2.20 -12.72 2.02
CA ALA A 91 -1.22 -13.78 1.75
C ALA A 91 -0.65 -14.32 3.07
#